data_AF-A0A2H0T6J6-F1
#
_entry.id   AF-A0A2H0T6J6-F1
#
_cell.length_a   1.000
_cell.length_b   1.000
_cell.length_c   1.000
_cell.angle_alpha   90.00
_cell.angle_beta   90.00
_cell.angle_gamma   90.00
#
_symmetry.space_group_name_H-M   'P 1'
#
loop_
_entity.id
_entity.type
_entity.pdbx_description
1 polymer ?
#
loop_
_entity_poly.entity_id
_entity_poly.type
_entity_poly.pdbx_seq_one_letter_code
_entity_poly.pdbx_strand_id
1 'polypeptide(L)' 'MSKRCDICGRGSKKAASRSHSNIKTLRRQNINLQSKTIDGKKKKVCAKCIKTAKKK' A
#
# COMPACT_ATOMS: atom_id res chain seq x y z
N MET A 1 8.82 -10.53 0.46
CA MET A 1 8.53 -9.21 1.08
C MET A 1 7.04 -8.89 0.98
N SER A 2 6.30 -8.98 2.09
CA SER A 2 4.88 -8.61 2.12
C SER A 2 4.71 -7.12 1.82
N LYS A 3 3.92 -6.78 0.77
CA LYS A 3 3.48 -5.41 0.49
C LYS A 3 2.39 -5.00 1.49
N ARG A 4 2.72 -4.98 2.78
CA ARG A 4 1.87 -4.54 3.87
C ARG A 4 2.49 -3.34 4.58
N CYS A 5 1.62 -2.49 5.12
CA CYS A 5 2.05 -1.40 5.99
C CYS A 5 2.21 -1.91 7.41
N ASP A 6 3.33 -1.61 8.05
CA ASP A 6 3.64 -2.06 9.41
C ASP A 6 2.82 -1.35 10.49
N ILE A 7 2.23 -0.19 10.17
CA ILE A 7 1.42 0.60 11.12
C ILE A 7 -0.06 0.21 11.08
N CYS A 8 -0.64 0.11 9.88
CA CYS A 8 -2.08 -0.11 9.71
C CYS A 8 -2.45 -1.49 9.16
N GLY A 9 -1.49 -2.36 8.89
CA GLY A 9 -1.70 -3.71 8.36
C GLY A 9 -2.23 -3.78 6.93
N ARG A 10 -2.57 -2.64 6.29
CA ARG A 10 -3.15 -2.62 4.94
C ARG A 10 -2.20 -3.26 3.94
N GLY A 11 -2.71 -4.22 3.17
CA GLY A 11 -1.98 -4.95 2.14
C GLY A 11 -2.57 -4.77 0.74
N SER A 12 -1.94 -5.41 -0.25
CA SER A 12 -2.46 -5.43 -1.60
C SER A 12 -3.81 -6.16 -1.69
N LYS A 13 -4.75 -5.59 -2.43
CA LYS A 13 -6.06 -6.21 -2.70
C LYS A 13 -6.09 -6.84 -4.09
N LYS A 14 -6.89 -7.89 -4.25
CA LYS A 14 -7.20 -8.47 -5.57
C LYS A 14 -8.18 -7.53 -6.28
N ALA A 15 -7.93 -7.25 -7.55
CA ALA A 15 -8.78 -6.44 -8.41
C ALA A 15 -8.81 -7.05 -9.81
N ALA A 16 -9.63 -6.48 -10.70
CA ALA A 16 -9.62 -6.84 -12.12
C ALA A 16 -9.60 -5.57 -12.97
N SER A 17 -8.87 -5.60 -14.08
CA SER A 17 -9.02 -4.63 -15.17
C SER A 17 -10.12 -5.11 -16.12
N ARG A 18 -10.71 -4.18 -16.86
CA ARG A 18 -11.59 -4.43 -17.99
C ARG A 18 -11.04 -3.69 -19.19
N SER A 19 -10.93 -4.36 -20.34
CA SER A 19 -10.62 -3.70 -21.61
C SER A 19 -11.84 -2.99 -22.17
N HIS A 20 -11.68 -2.29 -23.29
CA HIS A 20 -12.80 -1.68 -24.01
C HIS A 20 -13.88 -2.71 -24.40
N SER A 21 -13.47 -3.93 -24.79
CA SER A 21 -14.35 -5.07 -25.04
C SER A 21 -14.72 -5.87 -23.77
N ASN A 22 -14.59 -5.28 -22.57
CA ASN A 22 -14.93 -5.90 -21.28
C ASN A 22 -14.17 -7.18 -20.91
N ILE A 23 -13.01 -7.46 -21.51
CA ILE A 23 -12.20 -8.64 -21.17
C ILE A 23 -11.64 -8.49 -19.75
N LYS A 24 -11.89 -9.49 -18.90
CA LYS A 24 -11.49 -9.52 -17.49
C LYS A 24 -10.05 -9.99 -17.34
N THR A 25 -9.14 -9.09 -16.96
CA THR A 25 -7.78 -9.45 -16.54
C THR A 25 -7.60 -9.24 -15.04
N LEU A 26 -7.10 -10.25 -14.32
CA LEU A 26 -6.87 -10.15 -12.88
C LEU A 26 -5.61 -9.32 -12.60
N ARG A 27 -5.69 -8.40 -11.63
CA ARG A 27 -4.55 -7.59 -11.18
C ARG A 27 -4.52 -7.42 -9.67
N ARG A 28 -3.40 -6.94 -9.14
CA ARG A 28 -3.27 -6.57 -7.73
C ARG A 28 -3.25 -5.04 -7.61
N GLN A 29 -4.08 -4.50 -6.73
CA GLN A 29 -3.99 -3.11 -6.29
C GLN A 29 -2.95 -3.02 -5.17
N ASN A 30 -1.79 -2.47 -5.49
CA ASN A 30 -0.73 -2.24 -4.52
C ASN A 30 -0.95 -0.92 -3.79
N ILE A 31 -0.56 -0.88 -2.52
CA ILE A 31 -0.54 0.36 -1.75
C ILE A 31 0.80 1.05 -1.99
N ASN A 32 0.80 2.38 -2.03
CA ASN A 32 2.04 3.16 -2.02
C ASN A 32 2.72 3.01 -0.64
N LEU A 33 3.70 2.12 -0.58
CA LEU A 33 4.51 1.83 0.58
C LEU A 33 5.86 2.53 0.44
N GLN A 34 6.23 3.30 1.45
CA GLN A 34 7.51 3.97 1.53
C GLN A 34 8.29 3.40 2.71
N SER A 35 9.59 3.18 2.52
CA SER A 35 10.49 2.79 3.60
C SER A 35 10.89 4.05 4.36
N LYS A 36 10.54 4.12 5.65
CA LYS A 36 10.92 5.24 6.53
C LYS A 36 11.42 4.74 7.86
N THR A 37 12.29 5.53 8.49
CA THR A 37 12.72 5.29 9.86
C THR A 37 11.69 5.92 10.80
N ILE A 38 11.05 5.10 11.62
CA ILE A 38 10.11 5.54 12.66
C ILE A 38 10.53 4.82 13.95
N ASP A 39 10.76 5.58 15.01
CA ASP A 39 11.25 5.10 16.31
C ASP A 39 12.58 4.32 16.19
N GLY A 40 13.53 4.84 15.40
CA GLY A 40 14.85 4.21 15.19
C GLY A 40 14.84 2.93 14.35
N LYS A 41 13.67 2.42 13.91
CA LYS A 41 13.55 1.22 13.07
C LYS A 41 13.08 1.57 11.66
N LYS A 42 13.67 0.93 10.66
CA LYS A 42 13.20 1.00 9.26
C LYS A 42 11.90 0.20 9.12
N LYS A 43 10.79 0.90 8.90
CA LYS A 43 9.44 0.33 8.70
C LYS A 43 8.93 0.68 7.30
N LYS A 44 8.11 -0.21 6.72
CA LYS A 44 7.35 0.05 5.48
C LYS A 44 6.01 0.66 5.83
N VAL A 45 5.81 1.91 5.41
CA VAL A 45 4.68 2.72 5.85
C VAL A 45 3.90 3.22 4.65
N CYS A 46 2.57 3.16 4.72
CA CYS A 46 1.72 3.68 3.67
C CYS A 46 1.66 5.21 3.70
N ALA A 47 1.46 5.83 2.53
CA ALA A 47 1.37 7.28 2.40
C ALA A 47 0.31 7.92 3.33
N LYS A 48 -0.81 7.22 3.62
CA LYS A 48 -1.84 7.71 4.55
C LYS A 48 -1.31 7.82 5.98
N CYS A 49 -0.63 6.78 6.49
CA CYS A 49 -0.03 6.81 7.82
C CYS A 49 1.07 7.87 7.93
N ILE A 50 1.86 8.07 6.87
CA ILE A 50 2.86 9.15 6.82
C ILE A 50 2.19 10.52 6.92
N LYS A 51 1.10 10.74 6.18
CA LYS A 51 0.33 11.98 6.25
C LYS A 51 -0.24 12.22 7.65
N THR A 52 -0.75 11.18 8.31
CA THR A 52 -1.25 11.28 9.69
C THR A 52 -0.12 11.56 10.69
N ALA A 53 1.04 10.92 10.54
CA ALA A 53 2.18 11.13 11.42
C ALA A 53 2.76 12.55 11.34
N LYS A 54 2.66 13.22 10.19
CA LYS A 54 3.11 14.63 10.02
C LYS A 54 2.17 15.67 10.63
N LYS A 55 0.92 15.30 10.96
CA LYS A 55 -0.08 16.23 11.49
C LYS A 55 -0.05 16.33 13.02
N LYS A 56 0.53 15.33 13.68
CA LYS A 56 0.90 15.40 15.09
C LYS A 56 2.25 16.08 15.19
#